data_AF-A0A966YP44-F1
#
_entry.id   AF-A0A966YP44-F1
#
_cell.length_a   1.000
_cell.length_b   1.000
_cell.length_c   1.000
_cell.angle_alpha   90.00
_cell.angle_beta   90.00
_cell.angle_gamma   90.00
#
_symmetry.space_group_name_H-M   'P 1'
#
loop_
_entity.id
_entity.type
_entity.pdbx_description
1 polymer ?
#
loop_
_entity_poly.entity_id
_entity_poly.type
_entity_poly.pdbx_seq_one_letter_code
_entity_poly.pdbx_strand_id
1 'polypeptide(L)'
;MAVVTGTVVTGAGPHAGDENAVRLNVDISTVARIHGASVIATLIAAVVLAIRLRASAQDQRYLQAGFTKWLTVAMMQAVIGYVQYFTGVPELLVLAHVAGASLLYVATTQLLLDTSRPAVSLVR
;
A
#
# COMPACT_ATOMS: atom_id res chain seq x y z
N MET A 1 -6.11 -5.17 -3.22
CA MET A 1 -5.40 -6.18 -4.03
C MET A 1 -3.91 -6.25 -3.72
N ALA A 2 -3.18 -5.13 -3.60
CA ALA A 2 -1.75 -5.15 -3.25
C ALA A 2 -1.43 -5.89 -1.93
N VAL A 3 -2.19 -5.64 -0.86
CA VAL A 3 -2.02 -6.35 0.42
C VAL A 3 -2.19 -7.86 0.25
N VAL A 4 -3.28 -8.30 -0.38
CA VAL A 4 -3.60 -9.72 -0.60
C VAL A 4 -2.50 -10.43 -1.39
N THR A 5 -2.11 -9.87 -2.54
CA THR A 5 -1.05 -10.46 -3.37
C THR A 5 0.31 -10.42 -2.68
N GLY A 6 0.60 -9.40 -1.88
CA GLY A 6 1.82 -9.31 -1.06
C GLY A 6 1.87 -10.37 0.04
N THR A 7 0.74 -10.70 0.66
CA THR A 7 0.64 -11.83 1.59
C THR A 7 0.93 -13.16 0.90
N VAL A 8 0.48 -13.34 -0.35
CA VAL A 8 0.82 -14.54 -1.15
C VAL A 8 2.32 -14.62 -1.44
N VAL A 9 2.97 -13.49 -1.81
CA VAL A 9 4.43 -13.43 -2.00
C VAL A 9 5.16 -13.80 -0.71
N THR A 10 4.69 -13.28 0.43
CA THR A 10 5.27 -13.57 1.75
C THR A 10 5.15 -15.06 2.09
N GLY A 11 3.98 -15.65 1.86
CA GLY A 11 3.71 -17.08 2.11
C GLY A 11 4.49 -18.03 1.18
N ALA A 12 4.84 -17.60 -0.03
CA ALA A 12 5.68 -18.36 -0.96
C ALA A 12 7.19 -18.15 -0.70
N GLY A 13 7.57 -17.05 -0.04
CA GLY A 13 8.94 -16.63 0.16
C GLY A 13 9.65 -17.28 1.35
N PRO A 14 10.96 -16.99 1.53
CA PRO A 14 11.73 -17.51 2.64
C PRO A 14 11.25 -17.00 4.02
N HIS A 15 10.48 -15.92 4.06
CA HIS A 15 10.04 -15.24 5.29
C HIS A 15 8.52 -15.28 5.49
N ALA A 16 7.93 -16.47 5.62
CA ALA A 16 6.46 -16.63 5.72
C ALA A 16 5.87 -16.36 7.13
N GLY A 17 6.61 -15.67 7.99
CA GLY A 17 6.21 -15.33 9.37
C GLY A 17 6.76 -16.27 10.44
N ASP A 18 7.14 -17.50 10.07
CA ASP A 18 7.83 -18.45 10.94
C ASP A 18 8.81 -19.31 10.12
N GLU A 19 9.88 -19.77 10.76
CA GLU A 19 10.91 -20.63 10.14
C GLU A 19 10.36 -22.00 9.73
N ASN A 20 9.36 -22.52 10.47
CA ASN A 20 8.72 -23.82 10.23
C ASN A 20 7.39 -23.71 9.46
N ALA A 21 6.94 -22.50 9.11
CA ALA A 21 5.68 -22.33 8.40
C ALA A 21 5.70 -23.04 7.02
N VAL A 22 4.61 -23.72 6.68
CA VAL A 22 4.46 -24.34 5.37
C VAL A 22 4.40 -23.27 4.29
N ARG A 23 5.32 -23.33 3.32
CA ARG A 23 5.35 -22.40 2.19
C ARG A 23 4.27 -22.74 1.18
N LEU A 24 3.68 -21.71 0.59
CA LEU A 24 2.74 -21.87 -0.51
C LEU A 24 3.48 -22.50 -1.70
N ASN A 25 2.92 -23.59 -2.25
CA ASN A 25 3.48 -24.27 -3.41
C ASN A 25 3.15 -23.51 -4.72
N VAL A 26 3.66 -22.30 -4.85
CA VAL A 26 3.49 -21.43 -6.01
C VAL A 26 4.84 -20.83 -6.38
N ASP A 27 5.05 -20.56 -7.67
CA ASP A 27 6.28 -19.92 -8.13
C ASP A 27 6.38 -18.49 -7.60
N ILE A 28 7.40 -18.23 -6.77
CA ILE A 28 7.64 -16.94 -6.10
C ILE A 28 7.82 -15.81 -7.11
N SER A 29 8.48 -16.07 -8.25
CA SER A 29 8.72 -15.06 -9.29
C SER A 29 7.40 -14.62 -9.93
N THR A 30 6.51 -15.56 -10.22
CA THR A 30 5.18 -15.29 -10.77
C THR A 30 4.33 -14.48 -9.81
N VAL A 31 4.22 -14.88 -8.54
CA VAL A 31 3.41 -14.13 -7.57
C VAL A 31 4.01 -12.76 -7.24
N ALA A 32 5.35 -12.61 -7.25
CA ALA A 32 6.01 -11.32 -7.10
C ALA A 32 5.69 -10.36 -8.26
N ARG A 33 5.65 -10.86 -9.50
CA ARG A 33 5.25 -10.07 -10.68
C ARG A 33 3.78 -9.67 -10.62
N ILE A 34 2.89 -10.57 -10.19
CA ILE A 34 1.46 -10.26 -10.00
C ILE A 34 1.29 -9.19 -8.91
N HIS A 35 2.02 -9.32 -7.80
CA HIS A 35 2.03 -8.31 -6.75
C HIS A 35 2.50 -6.96 -7.27
N GLY A 36 3.64 -6.91 -7.98
CA GLY A 36 4.16 -5.70 -8.61
C GLY A 36 3.16 -5.05 -9.58
N ALA A 37 2.49 -5.83 -10.42
CA ALA A 37 1.43 -5.34 -11.30
C ALA A 37 0.26 -4.73 -10.51
N SER A 38 -0.14 -5.35 -9.39
CA SER A 38 -1.20 -4.81 -8.52
C SER A 38 -0.79 -3.51 -7.82
N VAL A 39 0.48 -3.35 -7.46
CA VAL A 39 1.04 -2.11 -6.91
C VAL A 39 1.02 -1.01 -7.96
N ILE A 40 1.47 -1.29 -9.18
CA ILE A 40 1.43 -0.33 -10.31
C ILE A 40 -0.01 0.11 -10.58
N ALA A 41 -0.97 -0.82 -10.65
CA ALA A 41 -2.38 -0.50 -10.83
C ALA A 41 -2.91 0.39 -9.69
N THR A 42 -2.50 0.12 -8.44
CA THR A 42 -2.87 0.93 -7.28
C THR A 42 -2.30 2.36 -7.38
N LEU A 43 -1.04 2.51 -7.80
CA LEU A 43 -0.42 3.82 -7.99
C LEU A 43 -1.06 4.61 -9.13
N ILE A 44 -1.39 3.96 -10.25
CA ILE A 44 -2.14 4.58 -11.35
C ILE A 44 -3.50 5.08 -10.86
N ALA A 45 -4.25 4.24 -10.12
CA ALA A 45 -5.53 4.63 -9.54
C ALA A 45 -5.36 5.82 -8.58
N ALA A 46 -4.31 5.84 -7.77
CA ALA A 46 -4.01 6.96 -6.88
C ALA A 46 -3.72 8.25 -7.67
N VAL A 47 -2.92 8.20 -8.75
CA VAL A 47 -2.68 9.38 -9.61
C VAL A 47 -3.98 9.90 -10.22
N VAL A 48 -4.86 9.01 -10.71
CA VAL A 48 -6.18 9.40 -11.23
C VAL A 48 -7.03 10.06 -10.13
N LEU A 49 -7.04 9.51 -8.92
CA LEU A 49 -7.73 10.12 -7.78
C LEU A 49 -7.13 11.48 -7.41
N ALA A 50 -5.81 11.63 -7.45
CA ALA A 50 -5.14 12.91 -7.19
C ALA A 50 -5.58 14.00 -8.16
N ILE A 51 -5.77 13.66 -9.44
CA ILE A 51 -6.29 14.57 -10.47
C ILE A 51 -7.75 14.93 -10.16
N ARG A 52 -8.59 13.93 -9.82
CA ARG A 52 -10.00 14.17 -9.50
C ARG A 52 -10.19 14.99 -8.24
N LEU A 53 -9.37 14.79 -7.21
CA LEU A 53 -9.37 15.60 -6.00
C LEU A 53 -9.18 17.09 -6.32
N ARG A 54 -8.44 17.43 -7.38
CA ARG A 54 -8.26 18.84 -7.80
C ARG A 54 -9.52 19.49 -8.35
N ALA A 55 -10.55 18.73 -8.70
CA ALA A 55 -11.79 19.26 -9.22
C ALA A 55 -12.74 19.78 -8.12
N SER A 56 -12.49 19.47 -6.85
CA SER A 56 -13.36 19.83 -5.72
C SER A 56 -12.55 20.51 -4.61
N ALA A 57 -12.74 21.82 -4.41
CA ALA A 57 -12.05 22.58 -3.38
C ALA A 57 -12.36 22.06 -1.96
N GLN A 58 -13.57 21.52 -1.75
CA GLN A 58 -13.96 20.90 -0.50
C GLN A 58 -13.16 19.61 -0.26
N ASP A 59 -13.09 18.72 -1.25
CA ASP A 59 -12.35 17.46 -1.11
C ASP A 59 -10.85 17.71 -0.97
N GLN A 60 -10.29 18.71 -1.67
CA GLN A 60 -8.91 19.11 -1.47
C GLN A 60 -8.66 19.52 -0.01
N ARG A 61 -9.53 20.37 0.56
CA ARG A 61 -9.37 20.88 1.92
C ARG A 61 -9.32 19.75 2.96
N TYR A 62 -10.11 18.68 2.77
CA TYR A 62 -10.21 17.61 3.75
C TYR A 62 -9.27 16.43 3.48
N LEU A 63 -9.01 16.09 2.22
CA LEU A 63 -8.33 14.85 1.85
C LEU A 63 -6.90 15.04 1.38
N GLN A 64 -6.52 16.24 0.90
CA GLN A 64 -5.22 16.43 0.22
C GLN A 64 -4.03 16.06 1.10
N ALA A 65 -4.00 16.50 2.37
CA ALA A 65 -2.87 16.23 3.26
C ALA A 65 -2.72 14.74 3.58
N GLY A 66 -3.84 14.05 3.87
CA GLY A 66 -3.85 12.60 4.12
C GLY A 66 -3.45 11.82 2.85
N PHE A 67 -3.99 12.23 1.70
CA PHE A 67 -3.74 11.59 0.42
C PHE A 67 -2.29 11.73 -0.02
N THR A 68 -1.70 12.92 0.14
CA THR A 68 -0.27 13.14 -0.15
C THR A 68 0.61 12.27 0.74
N LYS A 69 0.34 12.19 2.06
CA LYS A 69 1.08 11.29 2.96
C LYS A 69 0.97 9.84 2.51
N TRP A 70 -0.25 9.38 2.22
CA TRP A 70 -0.49 8.03 1.72
C TRP A 70 0.31 7.75 0.44
N LEU A 71 0.29 8.66 -0.53
CA LEU A 71 0.99 8.50 -1.80
C LEU A 71 2.51 8.46 -1.61
N THR A 72 3.06 9.32 -0.75
CA THR A 72 4.50 9.31 -0.43
C THR A 72 4.91 7.96 0.15
N VAL A 73 4.16 7.44 1.14
CA VAL A 73 4.47 6.14 1.74
C VAL A 73 4.29 5.01 0.72
N ALA A 74 3.27 5.06 -0.14
CA ALA A 74 3.05 4.05 -1.18
C ALA A 74 4.22 3.99 -2.18
N MET A 75 4.76 5.15 -2.57
CA MET A 75 5.95 5.21 -3.42
C MET A 75 7.20 4.66 -2.72
N MET A 76 7.42 5.00 -1.44
CA MET A 76 8.51 4.44 -0.65
C MET A 76 8.39 2.91 -0.53
N GLN A 77 7.18 2.40 -0.32
CA GLN A 77 6.93 0.96 -0.25
C GLN A 77 7.19 0.26 -1.59
N ALA A 78 6.82 0.87 -2.71
CA ALA A 78 7.17 0.34 -4.03
C ALA A 78 8.70 0.23 -4.21
N VAL A 79 9.46 1.25 -3.78
CA VAL A 79 10.93 1.21 -3.79
C VAL A 79 11.46 0.08 -2.91
N ILE A 80 11.00 -0.01 -1.66
CA ILE A 80 11.43 -1.07 -0.72
C ILE A 80 11.16 -2.46 -1.32
N GLY A 81 9.98 -2.70 -1.87
CA GLY A 81 9.62 -3.99 -2.47
C GLY A 81 10.53 -4.36 -3.66
N TYR A 82 10.88 -3.40 -4.52
CA TYR A 82 11.83 -3.63 -5.61
C TYR A 82 13.24 -3.91 -5.10
N VAL A 83 13.70 -3.16 -4.08
CA VAL A 83 15.00 -3.41 -3.45
C VAL A 83 15.02 -4.82 -2.86
N GLN A 84 13.98 -5.24 -2.13
CA GLN A 84 13.87 -6.61 -1.60
C GLN A 84 13.97 -7.66 -2.70
N TYR A 85 13.24 -7.48 -3.80
CA TYR A 85 13.25 -8.40 -4.92
C TYR A 85 14.66 -8.59 -5.50
N PHE A 86 15.41 -7.49 -5.69
CA PHE A 86 16.76 -7.55 -6.28
C PHE A 86 17.88 -7.87 -5.29
N THR A 87 17.66 -7.71 -3.99
CA THR A 87 18.67 -7.97 -2.95
C THR A 87 18.50 -9.31 -2.24
N GLY A 88 17.61 -10.18 -2.73
CA GLY A 88 17.41 -11.52 -2.17
C GLY A 88 16.57 -11.52 -0.88
N VAL A 89 15.68 -10.54 -0.73
CA VAL A 89 14.70 -10.43 0.36
C VAL A 89 15.34 -10.34 1.77
N PRO A 90 16.16 -9.32 2.07
CA PRO A 90 16.75 -9.14 3.41
C PRO A 90 15.70 -8.96 4.50
N GLU A 91 15.88 -9.62 5.65
CA GLU A 91 14.90 -9.66 6.76
C GLU A 91 14.49 -8.27 7.27
N LEU A 92 15.47 -7.36 7.46
CA LEU A 92 15.18 -6.00 7.91
C LEU A 92 14.31 -5.22 6.92
N LEU A 93 14.50 -5.45 5.61
CA LEU A 93 13.65 -4.85 4.59
C LEU A 93 12.26 -5.48 4.58
N VAL A 94 12.13 -6.78 4.88
CA VAL A 94 10.81 -7.44 5.06
C VAL A 94 10.06 -6.80 6.21
N LEU A 95 10.71 -6.62 7.37
CA LEU A 95 10.09 -5.96 8.51
C LEU A 95 9.63 -4.54 8.15
N ALA A 96 10.50 -3.75 7.51
CA ALA A 96 10.17 -2.40 7.08
C ALA A 96 9.02 -2.36 6.06
N HIS A 97 8.97 -3.33 5.15
CA HIS A 97 7.93 -3.43 4.13
C HIS A 97 6.58 -3.83 4.74
N VAL A 98 6.55 -4.85 5.60
CA VAL A 98 5.31 -5.29 6.27
C VAL A 98 4.78 -4.19 7.19
N ALA A 99 5.65 -3.57 8.00
CA ALA A 99 5.26 -2.46 8.87
C ALA A 99 4.72 -1.27 8.06
N GLY A 100 5.39 -0.91 6.97
CA GLY A 100 4.94 0.16 6.08
C GLY A 100 3.64 -0.17 5.35
N ALA A 101 3.43 -1.43 4.96
CA ALA A 101 2.17 -1.90 4.39
C ALA A 101 1.02 -1.82 5.41
N SER A 102 1.26 -2.15 6.68
CA SER A 102 0.29 -1.96 7.77
C SER A 102 -0.06 -0.49 7.96
N LEU A 103 0.93 0.40 7.98
CA LEU A 103 0.71 1.85 8.08
C LEU A 103 -0.06 2.40 6.88
N LEU A 104 0.23 1.92 5.66
CA LEU A 104 -0.54 2.27 4.47
C LEU A 104 -1.99 1.82 4.57
N TYR A 105 -2.24 0.62 5.10
CA TYR A 105 -3.60 0.15 5.30
C TYR A 105 -4.35 1.03 6.30
N VAL A 106 -3.73 1.40 7.43
CA VAL A 106 -4.28 2.36 8.40
C VAL A 106 -4.58 3.70 7.71
N ALA A 107 -3.63 4.27 6.97
CA ALA A 107 -3.84 5.52 6.24
C ALA A 107 -4.97 5.43 5.20
N THR A 108 -5.14 4.26 4.56
CA THR A 108 -6.25 3.98 3.65
C THR A 108 -7.59 4.01 4.38
N THR A 109 -7.67 3.36 5.56
CA THR A 109 -8.89 3.40 6.38
C THR A 109 -9.21 4.81 6.87
N GLN A 110 -8.20 5.60 7.25
CA GLN A 110 -8.38 7.00 7.66
C GLN A 110 -8.93 7.85 6.50
N LEU A 111 -8.35 7.73 5.30
CA LEU A 111 -8.86 8.43 4.12
C LEU A 111 -10.31 8.06 3.80
N LEU A 112 -10.67 6.78 3.92
CA LEU A 112 -12.05 6.34 3.73
C LEU A 112 -12.99 6.97 4.78
N LEU A 113 -12.58 7.00 6.05
CA LEU A 113 -13.37 7.63 7.10
C LEU A 113 -13.50 9.15 6.88
N ASP A 114 -12.46 9.81 6.40
CA ASP A 114 -12.49 11.24 6.08
C ASP A 114 -13.50 11.57 4.96
N THR A 115 -13.72 10.66 4.00
CA THR A 115 -14.77 10.82 2.97
C THR A 115 -16.19 10.70 3.51
N SER A 116 -16.37 10.08 4.68
CA SER A 116 -17.68 9.81 5.29
C SER A 116 -18.05 10.80 6.40
N ARG A 117 -17.18 11.77 6.71
CA ARG A 117 -17.47 12.78 7.74
C ARG A 117 -18.57 13.73 7.23
N PRO A 118 -19.69 13.86 7.95
CA PRO A 118 -20.68 14.89 7.62
C PRO A 118 -20.01 16.26 7.70
N ALA A 119 -20.30 17.14 6.74
CA ALA A 119 -19.91 18.55 6.85
C ALA A 119 -20.57 19.11 8.11
N VAL A 120 -19.82 19.24 9.20
CA VAL A 120 -20.30 19.89 10.41
C VAL A 120 -20.55 21.35 10.03
N SER A 121 -21.81 21.72 9.80
CA SER A 121 -22.19 23.13 9.69
C SER A 121 -22.05 23.73 11.08
N LEU A 122 -20.89 24.33 11.34
CA LEU A 122 -20.79 25.29 12.42
C LEU A 122 -21.62 26.49 11.98
N VAL A 123 -22.89 26.49 12.38
CA VAL A 123 -23.73 27.68 12.40
C VAL A 123 -22.96 28.73 13.19
N ARG A 124 -22.47 29.75 12.49
CA ARG A 124 -21.91 30.98 13.05
C ARG A 124 -22.99 32.05 13.03
#